data_AF-A0A349X047-F1
#
_entry.id   AF-A0A349X047-F1
#
_cell.length_a   1.000
_cell.length_b   1.000
_cell.length_c   1.000
_cell.angle_alpha   90.00
_cell.angle_beta   90.00
_cell.angle_gamma   90.00
#
_symmetry.space_group_name_H-M   'P 1'
#
loop_
_entity.id
_entity.type
_entity.pdbx_description
1 polymer ?
#
loop_
_entity_poly.entity_id
_entity_poly.type
_entity_poly.pdbx_seq_one_letter_code
_entity_poly.pdbx_strand_id
1 'polypeptide(L)'
;MHYYQKHSFFPVIIILLTVSLAGFMFFVLRGSSTQTSAMQEPKPVNEEDYREGVSITLQTFEEQFVASQDNAQKRLATQNALSTLLELRVPVEYKELHLQLAIAWNQIQMALQNDSEDELDIPLKTIEQLKITYPWLIQ
;
A
#
# COMPACT_ATOMS: atom_id res chain seq x y z
N MET A 1 -68.27 28.00 -16.37
CA MET A 1 -67.30 27.15 -15.64
C MET A 1 -65.95 27.32 -16.33
N HIS A 2 -64.99 27.96 -15.65
CA HIS A 2 -63.70 28.32 -16.24
C HIS A 2 -62.78 27.08 -16.28
N TYR A 3 -62.39 26.66 -17.49
CA TYR A 3 -61.42 25.59 -17.71
C TYR A 3 -60.01 26.10 -17.35
N TYR A 4 -59.45 25.58 -16.26
CA TYR A 4 -58.04 25.78 -15.93
C TYR A 4 -57.19 24.78 -16.73
N GLN A 5 -56.63 25.22 -17.87
CA GLN A 5 -55.44 24.60 -18.42
C GLN A 5 -54.28 24.89 -17.47
N LYS A 6 -54.03 24.00 -16.51
CA LYS A 6 -52.78 24.02 -15.75
C LYS A 6 -51.68 23.60 -16.71
N HIS A 7 -50.90 24.55 -17.20
CA HIS A 7 -49.65 24.31 -17.91
C HIS A 7 -48.76 23.42 -17.03
N SER A 8 -48.80 22.11 -17.25
CA SER A 8 -47.91 21.17 -16.60
C SER A 8 -46.55 21.35 -17.28
N PHE A 9 -45.65 22.11 -16.65
CA PHE A 9 -44.25 22.28 -17.08
C PHE A 9 -43.40 21.01 -16.80
N PHE A 10 -44.01 20.00 -16.21
CA PHE A 10 -43.40 18.72 -15.87
C PHE A 10 -42.70 17.99 -17.04
N PRO A 11 -43.28 17.85 -18.26
CA PRO A 11 -42.60 17.16 -19.35
C PRO A 11 -41.42 17.97 -19.90
N VAL A 12 -41.46 19.31 -19.82
CA VAL A 12 -40.37 20.18 -20.28
C VAL A 12 -39.14 20.02 -19.40
N ILE A 13 -39.34 19.90 -18.08
CA ILE A 13 -38.27 19.69 -17.11
C ILE A 13 -37.60 18.32 -17.35
N ILE A 14 -38.37 17.28 -17.63
CA ILE A 14 -37.84 15.94 -17.91
C ILE A 14 -36.99 15.95 -19.19
N ILE A 15 -37.48 16.60 -20.26
CA ILE A 15 -36.73 16.70 -21.52
C ILE A 15 -35.40 17.42 -21.29
N LEU A 16 -35.41 18.54 -20.57
CA LEU A 16 -34.21 19.32 -20.28
C LEU A 16 -33.18 18.51 -19.47
N LEU A 17 -33.64 17.80 -18.42
CA LEU A 17 -32.78 16.90 -17.63
C LEU A 17 -32.17 15.79 -18.49
N THR A 18 -32.96 15.18 -19.37
CA THR A 18 -32.51 14.09 -20.23
C THR A 18 -31.44 14.57 -21.23
N VAL A 19 -31.65 15.73 -21.85
CA VAL A 19 -30.68 16.35 -22.76
C VAL A 19 -29.41 16.75 -22.03
N SER A 20 -29.54 17.32 -20.82
CA SER A 20 -28.39 17.70 -20.00
C SER A 20 -27.55 16.48 -19.60
N LEU A 21 -28.20 15.37 -19.24
CA LEU A 21 -27.51 14.13 -18.88
C LEU A 21 -26.77 13.51 -20.07
N ALA A 22 -27.41 13.48 -21.24
CA ALA A 22 -26.79 12.99 -22.47
C ALA A 22 -25.57 13.85 -22.88
N GLY A 23 -25.67 15.17 -22.75
CA GLY A 23 -24.57 16.09 -22.99
C GLY A 23 -23.41 15.89 -22.02
N PHE A 24 -23.69 15.69 -20.73
CA PHE A 24 -22.68 15.41 -19.72
C PHE A 24 -21.96 14.08 -19.98
N MET A 25 -22.69 13.00 -20.29
CA MET A 25 -22.08 11.73 -20.67
C MET A 25 -21.19 11.86 -21.91
N PHE A 26 -21.63 12.60 -22.94
CA PHE A 26 -20.81 12.84 -24.12
C PHE A 26 -19.53 13.62 -23.79
N PHE A 27 -19.61 14.62 -22.91
CA PHE A 27 -18.44 15.40 -22.50
C PHE A 27 -17.44 14.56 -21.68
N VAL A 28 -17.93 13.76 -20.73
CA VAL A 28 -17.10 12.86 -19.91
C VAL A 28 -16.43 11.80 -20.78
N LEU A 29 -17.17 11.15 -21.68
CA LEU A 29 -16.63 10.10 -22.55
C LEU A 29 -15.64 10.65 -23.59
N ARG A 30 -15.84 11.88 -24.08
CA ARG A 30 -14.91 12.52 -25.02
C ARG A 30 -13.63 13.01 -24.35
N GLY A 31 -13.70 13.39 -23.06
CA GLY A 31 -12.52 13.74 -22.25
C GLY A 31 -11.60 12.56 -21.95
N SER A 32 -12.07 11.32 -22.13
CA SER A 32 -11.26 10.09 -21.96
C SER A 32 -10.65 9.60 -23.27
N SER A 33 -10.53 10.45 -24.29
CA SER A 33 -9.80 10.15 -25.54
C SER A 33 -8.31 9.96 -25.24
N THR A 34 -7.94 8.73 -24.90
CA THR A 34 -6.65 8.09 -25.20
C THR A 34 -5.42 8.98 -25.01
N GLN A 35 -5.06 9.21 -23.74
CA GLN A 35 -3.65 9.04 -23.39
C GLN A 35 -3.34 7.55 -23.57
N THR A 36 -2.95 7.17 -24.79
CA THR A 36 -2.01 6.07 -24.93
C THR A 36 -0.77 6.54 -24.18
N SER A 37 -0.71 6.23 -22.88
CA SER A 37 0.54 6.24 -22.16
C SER A 37 1.47 5.41 -23.01
N ALA A 38 2.47 6.06 -23.62
CA ALA A 38 3.67 5.37 -24.04
C ALA A 38 3.99 4.44 -22.88
N MET A 39 4.11 3.15 -23.18
CA MET A 39 4.55 2.14 -22.23
C MET A 39 5.92 2.61 -21.75
N GLN A 40 5.88 3.40 -20.69
CA GLN A 40 7.03 4.03 -20.09
C GLN A 40 7.74 2.83 -19.51
N GLU A 41 8.88 2.46 -20.12
CA GLU A 41 9.77 1.46 -19.54
C GLU A 41 9.78 1.72 -18.04
N PRO A 42 9.45 0.71 -17.21
CA PRO A 42 9.41 0.91 -15.78
C PRO A 42 10.75 1.54 -15.42
N LYS A 43 10.71 2.78 -14.90
CA LYS A 43 11.92 3.47 -14.45
C LYS A 43 12.72 2.44 -13.64
N PRO A 44 14.01 2.24 -13.94
CA PRO A 44 14.82 1.33 -13.16
C PRO A 44 14.63 1.73 -11.70
N VAL A 45 14.10 0.80 -10.91
CA VAL A 45 13.96 1.01 -9.48
C VAL A 45 15.38 1.20 -8.98
N ASN A 46 15.67 2.35 -8.39
CA ASN A 46 17.01 2.61 -7.89
C ASN A 46 17.28 1.63 -6.74
N GLU A 47 18.20 0.71 -6.97
CA GLU A 47 18.57 -0.32 -6.01
C GLU A 47 19.17 0.29 -4.74
N GLU A 48 19.84 1.43 -4.85
CA GLU A 48 20.45 2.13 -3.72
C GLU A 48 19.36 2.70 -2.79
N ASP A 49 18.35 3.37 -3.37
CA ASP A 49 17.19 3.88 -2.61
C ASP A 49 16.42 2.74 -1.92
N TYR A 50 16.32 1.57 -2.57
CA TYR A 50 15.70 0.39 -1.96
C TYR A 50 16.54 -0.16 -0.80
N ARG A 51 17.85 -0.30 -0.98
CA ARG A 51 18.75 -0.85 0.04
C ARG A 51 18.79 0.04 1.28
N GLU A 52 18.90 1.35 1.08
CA GLU A 52 18.83 2.35 2.15
C GLU A 52 17.47 2.34 2.84
N GLY A 53 16.36 2.31 2.08
CA GLY A 53 15.02 2.24 2.65
C GLY A 53 14.80 0.99 3.52
N VAL A 54 15.28 -0.17 3.07
CA VAL A 54 15.17 -1.41 3.84
C VAL A 54 16.08 -1.41 5.06
N SER A 55 17.33 -0.93 4.97
CA SER A 55 18.24 -0.88 6.12
C SER A 55 17.71 0.05 7.21
N ILE A 56 17.24 1.25 6.85
CA ILE A 56 16.60 2.19 7.78
C ILE A 56 15.37 1.56 8.43
N THR A 57 14.53 0.87 7.65
CA THR A 57 13.32 0.21 8.18
C THR A 57 13.69 -0.88 9.19
N LEU A 58 14.71 -1.69 8.87
CA LEU A 58 15.18 -2.77 9.74
C LEU A 58 15.81 -2.23 11.03
N GLN A 59 16.65 -1.21 10.94
CA GLN A 59 17.25 -0.57 12.10
C GLN A 59 16.18 0.06 13.00
N THR A 60 15.24 0.81 12.41
CA THR A 60 14.13 1.42 13.15
C THR A 60 13.27 0.36 13.84
N PHE A 61 13.01 -0.75 13.17
CA PHE A 61 12.32 -1.89 13.75
C PHE A 61 13.06 -2.43 14.97
N GLU A 62 14.37 -2.68 14.87
CA GLU A 62 15.17 -3.24 15.96
C GLU A 62 15.23 -2.31 17.17
N GLU A 63 15.48 -1.02 16.94
CA GLU A 63 15.51 -0.01 17.99
C GLU A 63 14.16 0.06 18.72
N GLN A 64 13.05 0.09 17.98
CA GLN A 64 11.71 0.14 18.57
C GLN A 64 11.34 -1.19 19.25
N PHE A 65 11.70 -2.32 18.66
CA PHE A 65 11.37 -3.65 19.19
C PHE A 65 12.12 -3.95 20.49
N VAL A 66 13.40 -3.55 20.58
CA VAL A 66 14.22 -3.67 21.80
C VAL A 66 13.80 -2.68 22.88
N ALA A 67 13.43 -1.44 22.50
CA ALA A 67 12.95 -0.44 23.44
C ALA A 67 11.55 -0.74 24.01
N SER A 68 10.76 -1.57 23.31
CA SER A 68 9.40 -1.93 23.69
C SER A 68 9.36 -2.83 24.93
N GLN A 69 8.61 -2.42 25.94
CA GLN A 69 8.47 -3.19 27.19
C GLN A 69 7.30 -4.16 27.19
N ASP A 70 6.33 -3.95 26.30
CA ASP A 70 5.12 -4.77 26.21
C ASP A 70 4.86 -5.28 24.77
N ASN A 71 4.07 -6.35 24.67
CA ASN A 71 3.76 -6.98 23.38
C ASN A 71 2.92 -6.09 22.45
N ALA A 72 2.21 -5.09 22.98
CA ALA A 72 1.46 -4.14 22.16
C ALA A 72 2.39 -3.15 21.44
N GLN A 73 3.42 -2.66 22.11
CA GLN A 73 4.46 -1.80 21.53
C GLN A 73 5.30 -2.57 20.50
N LYS A 74 5.70 -3.81 20.81
CA LYS A 74 6.39 -4.68 19.84
C LYS A 74 5.55 -4.92 18.59
N ARG A 75 4.23 -5.09 18.74
CA ARG A 75 3.30 -5.22 17.61
C ARG A 75 3.25 -3.95 16.77
N LEU A 76 3.18 -2.79 17.41
CA LEU A 76 3.18 -1.51 16.70
C LEU A 76 4.50 -1.31 15.93
N ALA A 77 5.65 -1.61 16.55
CA ALA A 77 6.95 -1.58 15.88
C ALA A 77 6.99 -2.49 14.65
N THR A 78 6.50 -3.73 14.80
CA THR A 78 6.43 -4.72 13.71
C THR A 78 5.49 -4.27 12.59
N GLN A 79 4.33 -3.73 12.94
CA GLN A 79 3.34 -3.24 11.97
C GLN A 79 3.86 -2.03 11.20
N ASN A 80 4.53 -1.10 11.88
CA ASN A 80 5.16 0.05 11.25
C ASN A 80 6.26 -0.40 10.28
N ALA A 81 7.13 -1.32 10.70
CA ALA A 81 8.18 -1.87 9.85
C ALA A 81 7.62 -2.52 8.59
N LEU A 82 6.57 -3.34 8.75
CA LEU A 82 5.90 -3.99 7.62
C LEU A 82 5.22 -2.99 6.69
N SER A 83 4.56 -1.95 7.23
CA SER A 83 3.94 -0.90 6.42
C SER A 83 4.98 -0.15 5.60
N THR A 84 6.07 0.29 6.23
CA THR A 84 7.17 0.99 5.56
C THR A 84 7.81 0.12 4.50
N LEU A 85 8.01 -1.17 4.78
CA LEU A 85 8.54 -2.12 3.80
C LEU A 85 7.64 -2.19 2.56
N LEU A 86 6.33 -2.38 2.73
CA LEU A 86 5.39 -2.54 1.62
C LEU A 86 5.22 -1.26 0.77
N GLU A 87 5.58 -0.10 1.29
CA GLU A 87 5.61 1.16 0.54
C GLU A 87 6.84 1.28 -0.39
N LEU A 88 7.91 0.52 -0.13
CA LEU A 88 9.12 0.53 -0.94
C LEU A 88 8.89 -0.15 -2.30
N ARG A 89 9.44 0.45 -3.35
CA ARG A 89 9.50 -0.18 -4.67
C ARG A 89 10.60 -1.22 -4.68
N VAL A 90 10.26 -2.45 -5.05
CA VAL A 90 11.17 -3.59 -4.96
C VAL A 90 11.85 -3.85 -6.32
N PRO A 91 13.19 -3.82 -6.40
CA PRO A 91 13.93 -4.30 -7.57
C PRO A 91 13.73 -5.81 -7.74
N VAL A 92 13.73 -6.29 -8.99
CA VAL A 92 13.51 -7.72 -9.30
C VAL A 92 14.51 -8.62 -8.58
N GLU A 93 15.75 -8.14 -8.42
CA GLU A 93 16.86 -8.86 -7.78
C GLU A 93 16.63 -9.09 -6.27
N TYR A 94 15.91 -8.19 -5.59
CA TYR A 94 15.65 -8.27 -4.15
C TYR A 94 14.23 -8.70 -3.80
N LYS A 95 13.43 -9.13 -4.78
CA LYS A 95 12.06 -9.60 -4.57
C LYS A 95 11.99 -10.68 -3.49
N GLU A 96 12.90 -11.64 -3.52
CA GLU A 96 12.89 -12.75 -2.58
C GLU A 96 13.23 -12.30 -1.16
N LEU A 97 14.24 -11.43 -1.01
CA LEU A 97 14.56 -10.80 0.28
C LEU A 97 13.37 -10.03 0.84
N HIS A 98 12.72 -9.21 0.00
CA HIS A 98 11.55 -8.43 0.41
C HIS A 98 10.43 -9.31 0.94
N LEU A 99 10.13 -10.40 0.22
CA LEU A 99 9.09 -11.34 0.60
C LEU A 99 9.45 -12.06 1.89
N GLN A 100 10.69 -12.53 2.05
CA GLN A 100 11.12 -13.20 3.27
C GLN A 100 11.05 -12.28 4.49
N LEU A 101 11.43 -11.00 4.33
CA LEU A 101 11.35 -10.01 5.39
C LEU A 101 9.89 -9.68 5.75
N ALA A 102 9.02 -9.49 4.75
CA ALA A 102 7.60 -9.28 4.97
C ALA A 102 6.92 -10.47 5.66
N ILE A 103 7.29 -11.69 5.29
CA ILE A 103 6.78 -12.92 5.92
C ILE A 103 7.25 -12.99 7.38
N ALA A 104 8.53 -12.73 7.65
CA ALA A 104 9.07 -12.77 9.01
C ALA A 104 8.39 -11.73 9.92
N TRP A 105 8.22 -10.50 9.46
CA TRP A 105 7.49 -9.47 10.22
C TRP A 105 6.01 -9.80 10.40
N ASN A 106 5.34 -10.37 9.40
CA ASN A 106 3.97 -10.84 9.58
C ASN A 106 3.87 -11.97 10.61
N GLN A 107 4.82 -12.92 10.61
CA GLN A 107 4.88 -13.99 11.61
C GLN A 107 5.11 -13.45 13.02
N ILE A 108 6.00 -12.47 13.19
CA ILE A 108 6.20 -11.77 14.47
C ILE A 108 4.90 -11.11 14.92
N GLN A 109 4.21 -10.41 14.01
CA GLN A 109 2.94 -9.77 14.32
C GLN A 109 1.89 -10.78 14.79
N MET A 110 1.78 -11.93 14.11
CA MET A 110 0.85 -13.01 14.47
C MET A 110 1.20 -13.63 15.82
N ALA A 111 2.48 -13.94 16.06
CA ALA A 111 2.97 -14.50 17.32
C ALA A 111 2.67 -13.56 18.50
N LEU A 112 2.93 -12.25 18.34
CA LEU A 112 2.60 -11.25 19.35
C LEU A 112 1.09 -11.01 19.51
N GLN A 113 0.28 -11.25 18.47
CA GLN A 113 -1.18 -11.15 18.57
C GLN A 113 -1.77 -12.30 19.38
N ASN A 114 -1.19 -13.50 19.24
CA ASN A 114 -1.59 -14.71 19.96
C ASN A 114 -0.87 -14.88 21.31
N ASP A 115 -0.08 -13.89 21.72
CA ASP A 115 0.75 -13.91 22.93
C ASP A 115 1.65 -15.17 23.01
N SER A 116 2.06 -15.67 21.85
CA SER A 116 2.82 -16.91 21.67
C SER A 116 4.30 -16.57 21.51
N GLU A 117 4.98 -16.25 22.61
CA GLU A 117 6.39 -15.85 22.59
C GLU A 117 7.31 -16.92 22.01
N ASP A 118 6.97 -18.20 22.18
CA ASP A 118 7.72 -19.34 21.61
C ASP A 118 7.74 -19.32 20.07
N GLU A 119 6.77 -18.66 19.43
CA GLU A 119 6.69 -18.54 17.97
C GLU A 119 7.50 -17.37 17.41
N LEU A 120 8.06 -16.49 18.26
CA LEU A 120 8.89 -15.35 17.83
C LEU A 120 10.30 -15.76 17.40
N ASP A 121 10.77 -16.89 17.92
CA ASP A 121 12.15 -17.34 17.80
C ASP A 121 12.55 -17.65 16.34
N ILE A 122 11.61 -18.23 15.59
CA ILE A 122 11.79 -18.61 14.19
C ILE A 122 11.91 -17.38 13.28
N PRO A 123 10.92 -16.45 13.24
CA PRO A 123 11.01 -15.30 12.35
C PRO A 123 12.15 -14.35 12.71
N LEU A 124 12.51 -14.21 14.00
CA LEU A 124 13.69 -13.44 14.39
C LEU A 124 14.99 -14.07 13.87
N LYS A 125 15.14 -15.40 13.95
CA LYS A 125 16.28 -16.10 13.34
C LYS A 125 16.32 -15.96 11.82
N THR A 126 15.17 -15.92 11.15
CA THR A 126 15.11 -15.66 9.71
C THR A 126 15.62 -14.27 9.37
N ILE A 127 15.25 -13.23 10.14
CA ILE A 127 15.78 -11.87 9.96
C ILE A 127 17.30 -11.85 10.15
N GLU A 128 17.83 -12.52 11.16
CA GLU A 128 19.28 -12.64 11.38
C GLU A 128 20.00 -13.36 10.22
N GLN A 129 19.41 -14.43 9.67
CA GLN A 129 19.96 -15.10 8.49
C GLN A 129 19.96 -14.21 7.25
N LEU A 130 18.93 -13.39 7.07
CA LEU A 130 18.87 -12.41 6.00
C LEU A 130 19.99 -11.37 6.13
N LYS A 131 20.29 -10.88 7.34
CA LYS A 131 21.43 -9.97 7.58
C LYS A 131 22.77 -10.59 7.20
N ILE A 132 22.97 -11.88 7.48
CA ILE A 132 24.20 -12.59 7.09
C ILE A 132 24.29 -12.71 5.57
N THR A 133 23.18 -13.00 4.90
CA THR A 133 23.12 -13.19 3.45
C THR A 133 23.26 -11.86 2.70
N TYR A 134 22.79 -10.76 3.29
CA TYR A 134 22.79 -9.41 2.73
C TYR A 134 23.45 -8.43 3.71
N PRO A 135 24.79 -8.33 3.73
CA PRO A 135 25.53 -7.56 4.74
C PRO A 135 25.21 -6.06 4.79
N TRP A 136 24.66 -5.52 3.70
CA TRP A 136 24.24 -4.13 3.60
C TRP A 136 22.99 -3.80 4.41
N LEU A 137 22.27 -4.80 4.94
CA LEU A 137 21.16 -4.60 5.87
C LEU A 137 21.62 -4.02 7.23
N ILE A 138 22.92 -4.11 7.53
CA ILE A 138 23.54 -3.71 8.80
C ILE A 138 24.35 -2.41 8.66
N GLN A 139 24.35 -1.80 7.47
CA GLN A 139 25.07 -0.56 7.14
C GLN A 139 24.16 0.66 7.28
#